data_AF-A0A437NB44-F1
#
_entry.id   AF-A0A437NB44-F1
#
_cell.length_a   1.000
_cell.length_b   1.000
_cell.length_c   1.000
_cell.angle_alpha   90.00
_cell.angle_beta   90.00
_cell.angle_gamma   90.00
#
_symmetry.space_group_name_H-M   'P 1'
#
loop_
_entity.id
_entity.type
_entity.pdbx_description
1 polymer ?
#
loop_
_entity_poly.entity_id
_entity_poly.type
_entity_poly.pdbx_seq_one_letter_code
_entity_poly.pdbx_strand_id
1 'polypeptide(L)'
;MSKYVSSTNYVSEPLGIVGEPYAETRAALMLKDGLLALKRDKRRSGRDVAKSLGYKQSVVLSHMASGRVPIPLERAEAIANEVEISASEFFLAAVEQRCASARRLLSDSSDIKADQSFSFTSELEELAGLRIENLSSEHKAVMREVVADPRPARRWLSVQEVALVGRWRAAWLRDAKMREDLLSAIQHLVGDTH
;
A
#
# COMPACT_ATOMS: atom_id res chain seq x y z
N MET A 1 -71.06 -18.09 1.79
CA MET A 1 -70.01 -18.25 0.75
C MET A 1 -69.46 -16.85 0.49
N SER A 2 -68.18 -16.48 0.60
CA SER A 2 -66.93 -17.22 0.60
C SER A 2 -65.83 -16.35 1.26
N LYS A 3 -65.18 -16.94 2.27
CA LYS A 3 -63.75 -16.92 2.68
C LYS A 3 -62.90 -15.63 2.71
N TYR A 4 -62.39 -15.40 3.94
CA TYR A 4 -61.10 -14.84 4.37
C TYR A 4 -59.93 -14.89 3.36
N VAL A 5 -59.13 -13.82 3.32
CA VAL A 5 -57.66 -13.89 3.42
C VAL A 5 -57.13 -12.71 4.24
N SER A 6 -56.42 -13.03 5.32
CA SER A 6 -55.65 -12.12 6.17
C SER A 6 -54.71 -11.25 5.35
N SER A 7 -54.84 -9.92 5.51
CA SER A 7 -53.76 -9.01 5.14
C SER A 7 -52.78 -8.92 6.31
N THR A 8 -51.67 -9.57 6.07
CA THR A 8 -50.38 -9.59 6.76
C THR A 8 -50.10 -8.29 7.53
N ASN A 9 -49.76 -8.46 8.81
CA ASN A 9 -49.09 -7.45 9.62
C ASN A 9 -47.92 -6.86 8.83
N TYR A 10 -48.06 -5.61 8.37
CA TYR A 10 -46.89 -4.80 8.05
C TYR A 10 -46.21 -4.52 9.38
N VAL A 11 -45.17 -5.30 9.66
CA VAL A 11 -44.17 -4.97 10.65
C VAL A 11 -43.58 -3.63 10.21
N SER A 12 -43.99 -2.56 10.88
CA SER A 12 -43.35 -1.27 10.81
C SER A 12 -41.93 -1.42 11.36
N GLU A 13 -40.97 -1.65 10.47
CA GLU A 13 -39.54 -1.53 10.79
C GLU A 13 -39.24 -0.09 11.21
N PRO A 14 -38.46 0.12 12.30
CA PRO A 14 -38.21 1.45 12.83
C PRO A 14 -37.13 2.18 12.01
N LEU A 15 -37.48 3.39 11.56
CA LEU A 15 -36.66 4.59 11.29
C LEU A 15 -35.12 4.43 11.27
N GLY A 16 -34.51 4.57 10.09
CA GLY A 16 -33.05 4.68 9.91
C GLY A 16 -32.62 5.97 9.21
N ILE A 17 -32.49 7.04 10.00
CA ILE A 17 -31.79 8.33 9.73
C ILE A 17 -32.28 9.17 8.52
N VAL A 18 -33.17 10.14 8.79
CA VAL A 18 -33.28 11.38 7.98
C VAL A 18 -32.03 12.22 8.30
N GLY A 19 -30.90 11.82 7.77
CA GLY A 19 -29.60 12.45 8.01
C GLY A 19 -28.86 12.62 6.70
N GLU A 20 -27.74 13.32 6.76
CA GLU A 20 -26.84 13.47 5.64
C GLU A 20 -25.80 12.33 5.73
N PRO A 21 -26.07 11.14 5.15
CA PRO A 21 -25.31 9.91 5.43
C PRO A 21 -23.83 10.01 5.08
N TYR A 22 -23.47 10.94 4.19
CA TYR A 22 -22.11 11.15 3.75
C TYR A 22 -21.47 12.42 4.32
N ALA A 23 -22.12 13.14 5.25
CA ALA A 23 -21.66 14.45 5.73
C ALA A 23 -20.22 14.43 6.25
N GLU A 24 -19.88 13.39 7.01
CA GLU A 24 -18.56 13.22 7.63
C GLU A 24 -17.55 12.49 6.73
N THR A 25 -17.91 12.19 5.49
CA THR A 25 -17.01 11.48 4.58
C THR A 25 -15.96 12.43 4.02
N ARG A 26 -14.76 11.91 3.81
CA ARG A 26 -13.63 12.68 3.27
C ARG A 26 -13.99 13.40 1.96
N ALA A 27 -14.72 12.75 1.06
CA ALA A 27 -15.11 13.37 -0.21
C ALA A 27 -16.08 14.54 -0.04
N ALA A 28 -17.07 14.45 0.87
CA ALA A 28 -17.99 15.56 1.12
C ALA A 28 -17.26 16.77 1.72
N LEU A 29 -16.35 16.51 2.67
CA LEU A 29 -15.51 17.54 3.28
C LEU A 29 -14.58 18.20 2.25
N MET A 30 -13.88 17.41 1.44
CA MET A 30 -13.02 17.93 0.36
C MET A 30 -13.79 18.82 -0.62
N LEU A 31 -15.00 18.41 -1.03
CA LEU A 31 -15.84 19.21 -1.93
C LEU A 31 -16.30 20.50 -1.25
N LYS A 32 -16.74 20.43 0.01
CA LYS A 32 -17.15 21.59 0.79
C LYS A 32 -16.02 22.60 0.91
N ASP A 33 -14.82 22.14 1.24
CA ASP A 33 -13.65 22.99 1.38
C ASP A 33 -13.22 23.61 0.05
N GLY A 34 -13.22 22.83 -1.04
CA GLY A 34 -12.93 23.33 -2.39
C GLY A 34 -13.91 24.42 -2.84
N LEU A 35 -15.22 24.23 -2.60
CA LEU A 35 -16.24 25.24 -2.90
C LEU A 35 -16.08 26.51 -2.06
N LEU A 36 -15.70 26.38 -0.79
CA LEU A 36 -15.43 27.52 0.08
C LEU A 36 -14.19 28.30 -0.39
N ALA A 37 -13.12 27.59 -0.77
CA ALA A 37 -11.91 28.18 -1.32
C ALA A 37 -12.20 28.96 -2.61
N LEU A 38 -12.93 28.37 -3.56
CA LEU A 38 -13.34 29.05 -4.79
C LEU A 38 -14.18 30.31 -4.53
N LYS A 39 -15.10 30.24 -3.57
CA LYS A 39 -15.93 31.40 -3.20
C LYS A 39 -15.09 32.52 -2.62
N ARG A 40 -14.10 32.20 -1.78
CA ARG A 40 -13.20 33.17 -1.15
C ARG A 40 -12.23 33.78 -2.17
N ASP A 41 -11.57 32.94 -2.97
CA ASP A 41 -10.40 33.33 -3.75
C ASP A 41 -10.77 33.80 -5.16
N LYS A 42 -11.83 33.24 -5.76
CA LYS A 42 -12.26 33.54 -7.14
C LYS A 42 -13.66 34.13 -7.24
N ARG A 43 -14.34 34.35 -6.10
CA ARG A 43 -15.73 34.83 -6.02
C ARG A 43 -16.71 33.98 -6.84
N ARG A 44 -16.39 32.72 -7.10
CA ARG A 44 -17.28 31.79 -7.83
C ARG A 44 -18.24 31.12 -6.86
N SER A 45 -19.53 31.16 -7.17
CA SER A 45 -20.53 30.48 -6.37
C SER A 45 -20.64 29.00 -6.75
N GLY A 46 -21.15 28.16 -5.85
CA GLY A 46 -21.46 26.76 -6.19
C GLY A 46 -22.44 26.62 -7.36
N ARG A 47 -23.25 27.66 -7.62
CA ARG A 47 -24.13 27.72 -8.81
C ARG A 47 -23.34 27.87 -10.11
N ASP A 48 -22.28 28.68 -10.10
CA ASP A 48 -21.42 28.89 -11.25
C ASP A 48 -20.62 27.64 -11.58
N VAL A 49 -20.13 26.95 -10.54
CA VAL A 49 -19.45 25.64 -10.64
C VAL A 49 -20.40 24.57 -11.16
N ALA A 50 -21.63 24.51 -10.64
CA ALA A 50 -22.62 23.54 -11.12
C ALA A 50 -22.96 23.76 -12.61
N LYS A 51 -23.04 25.03 -13.03
CA LYS A 51 -23.32 25.42 -14.41
C LYS A 51 -22.16 25.05 -15.34
N SER A 52 -20.91 25.31 -14.97
CA SER A 52 -19.73 24.95 -15.80
C SER A 52 -19.60 23.43 -15.97
N LEU A 53 -19.95 22.67 -14.94
CA LEU A 53 -20.03 21.21 -15.01
C LEU A 53 -21.22 20.71 -15.84
N GLY A 54 -22.20 21.56 -16.19
CA GLY A 54 -23.38 21.16 -16.96
C GLY A 54 -24.48 20.49 -16.14
N TYR A 55 -24.52 20.71 -14.81
CA TYR A 55 -25.64 20.27 -13.99
C TYR A 55 -26.87 21.14 -14.26
N LYS A 56 -28.03 20.48 -14.51
CA LYS A 56 -29.31 21.18 -14.70
C LYS A 56 -29.78 21.92 -13.43
N GLN A 57 -29.43 21.40 -12.25
CA GLN A 57 -29.82 21.95 -10.97
C GLN A 57 -28.58 22.30 -10.15
N SER A 58 -28.47 23.56 -9.72
CA SER A 58 -27.31 24.04 -8.96
C SER A 58 -27.20 23.47 -7.54
N VAL A 59 -28.31 22.96 -7.00
CA VAL A 59 -28.39 22.42 -5.64
C VAL A 59 -27.67 21.07 -5.51
N VAL A 60 -27.42 20.39 -6.64
CA VAL A 60 -26.78 19.06 -6.67
C VAL A 60 -25.41 19.08 -5.99
N LEU A 61 -24.58 20.10 -6.26
CA LEU A 61 -23.29 20.24 -5.59
C LEU A 61 -23.43 20.52 -4.09
N SER A 62 -24.45 21.29 -3.69
CA SER A 62 -24.72 21.53 -2.26
C SER A 62 -25.15 20.25 -1.54
N HIS A 63 -25.97 19.40 -2.17
CA HIS A 63 -26.36 18.11 -1.60
C HIS A 63 -25.18 17.15 -1.49
N MET A 64 -24.25 17.19 -2.44
CA MET A 64 -23.00 16.42 -2.38
C MET A 64 -22.09 16.92 -1.24
N ALA A 65 -21.90 18.24 -1.16
CA ALA A 65 -21.03 18.86 -0.15
C ALA A 65 -21.59 18.76 1.27
N SER A 66 -22.92 18.71 1.43
CA SER A 66 -23.55 18.42 2.73
C SER A 66 -23.64 16.92 3.00
N GLY A 67 -23.36 16.06 2.02
CA GLY A 67 -23.39 14.62 2.19
C GLY A 67 -24.78 13.99 2.19
N ARG A 68 -25.79 14.68 1.64
CA ARG A 68 -27.11 14.10 1.36
C ARG A 68 -27.07 13.06 0.25
N VAL A 69 -26.19 13.26 -0.72
CA VAL A 69 -25.98 12.34 -1.85
C VAL A 69 -24.49 12.06 -2.01
N PRO A 70 -24.10 10.85 -2.47
CA PRO A 70 -22.70 10.52 -2.67
C PRO A 70 -22.13 11.26 -3.90
N ILE A 71 -20.81 11.39 -3.94
CA ILE A 71 -20.11 11.90 -5.12
C ILE A 71 -20.22 10.88 -6.26
N PRO A 72 -20.61 11.27 -7.49
CA PRO A 72 -20.60 10.39 -8.66
C PRO A 72 -19.16 10.12 -9.11
N LEU A 73 -18.75 8.85 -9.19
CA LEU A 73 -17.38 8.46 -9.55
C LEU A 73 -17.00 8.91 -10.96
N GLU A 74 -17.95 8.77 -11.89
CA GLU A 74 -17.82 9.18 -13.29
C GLU A 74 -17.73 10.70 -13.47
N ARG A 75 -18.01 11.48 -12.42
CA ARG A 75 -17.92 12.94 -12.40
C ARG A 75 -16.87 13.46 -11.44
N ALA A 76 -16.25 12.59 -10.64
CA ALA A 76 -15.36 13.00 -9.56
C ALA A 76 -14.14 13.77 -10.09
N GLU A 77 -13.54 13.33 -11.21
CA GLU A 77 -12.42 14.03 -11.84
C GLU A 77 -12.82 15.44 -12.31
N ALA A 78 -13.93 15.55 -13.04
CA ALA A 78 -14.42 16.85 -13.53
C ALA A 78 -14.73 17.81 -12.38
N ILE A 79 -15.38 17.31 -11.32
CA ILE A 79 -15.66 18.09 -10.10
C ILE A 79 -14.35 18.56 -9.46
N ALA A 80 -13.39 17.66 -9.27
CA ALA A 80 -12.11 17.98 -8.63
C ALA A 80 -11.33 19.05 -9.38
N ASN A 81 -11.25 18.92 -10.71
CA ASN A 81 -10.59 19.91 -11.57
C ASN A 81 -11.28 21.28 -11.48
N GLU A 82 -12.62 21.29 -11.48
CA GLU A 82 -13.38 22.54 -11.42
C GLU A 82 -13.25 23.24 -10.06
N VAL A 83 -13.13 22.48 -8.96
CA VAL A 83 -12.93 23.00 -7.60
C VAL A 83 -11.47 23.07 -7.15
N GLU A 84 -10.53 22.79 -8.06
CA GLU A 84 -9.08 22.93 -7.90
C GLU A 84 -8.49 22.14 -6.71
N ILE A 85 -8.98 20.91 -6.55
CA ILE A 85 -8.45 19.94 -5.58
C ILE A 85 -7.79 18.76 -6.32
N SER A 86 -6.99 17.97 -5.61
CA SER A 86 -6.34 16.78 -6.19
C SER A 86 -7.38 15.77 -6.69
N ALA A 87 -7.43 15.56 -8.01
CA ALA A 87 -8.38 14.64 -8.64
C ALA A 87 -8.20 13.18 -8.20
N SER A 88 -6.96 12.74 -8.00
CA SER A 88 -6.65 11.38 -7.54
C SER A 88 -7.12 11.15 -6.10
N GLU A 89 -6.82 12.09 -5.20
CA GLU A 89 -7.26 12.00 -3.80
C GLU A 89 -8.78 12.11 -3.67
N PHE A 90 -9.40 13.00 -4.45
CA PHE A 90 -10.83 13.19 -4.44
C PHE A 90 -11.58 11.98 -5.00
N PHE A 91 -11.08 11.39 -6.08
CA PHE A 91 -11.62 10.14 -6.63
C PHE A 91 -11.55 9.02 -5.60
N LEU A 92 -10.39 8.82 -4.96
CA LEU A 92 -10.23 7.80 -3.92
C LEU A 92 -11.23 8.03 -2.76
N ALA A 93 -11.37 9.27 -2.30
CA ALA A 93 -12.33 9.63 -1.26
C ALA A 93 -13.79 9.37 -1.69
N ALA A 94 -14.12 9.56 -2.97
CA ALA A 94 -15.44 9.24 -3.53
C ALA A 94 -15.68 7.73 -3.63
N VAL A 95 -14.64 6.91 -3.84
CA VAL A 95 -14.76 5.44 -3.77
C VAL A 95 -14.98 5.00 -2.31
N GLU A 96 -14.23 5.58 -1.37
CA GLU A 96 -14.37 5.32 0.07
C GLU A 96 -15.80 5.57 0.58
N GLN A 97 -16.51 6.57 0.03
CA GLN A 97 -17.93 6.83 0.37
C GLN A 97 -18.86 5.65 0.12
N ARG A 98 -18.56 4.82 -0.89
CA ARG A 98 -19.42 3.71 -1.32
C ARG A 98 -18.97 2.39 -0.75
N CYS A 99 -17.68 2.26 -0.46
CA CYS A 99 -17.09 1.08 0.14
C CYS A 99 -16.02 1.55 1.12
N ALA A 100 -16.31 1.44 2.43
CA ALA A 100 -15.36 1.82 3.48
C ALA A 100 -14.04 1.04 3.38
N SER A 101 -14.10 -0.19 2.87
CA SER A 101 -12.93 -1.04 2.61
C SER A 101 -12.18 -0.67 1.33
N ALA A 102 -12.70 0.23 0.49
CA ALA A 102 -12.08 0.58 -0.78
C ALA A 102 -10.68 1.15 -0.61
N ARG A 103 -10.42 1.94 0.44
CA ARG A 103 -9.07 2.45 0.69
C ARG A 103 -8.09 1.31 0.86
N ARG A 104 -8.44 0.30 1.67
CA ARG A 104 -7.59 -0.88 1.92
C ARG A 104 -7.40 -1.68 0.63
N LEU A 105 -8.51 -2.00 -0.04
CA LEU A 105 -8.47 -2.74 -1.31
C LEU A 105 -7.69 -1.99 -2.39
N LEU A 106 -7.78 -0.66 -2.45
CA LEU A 106 -7.10 0.17 -3.45
C LEU A 106 -5.66 0.52 -3.07
N SER A 107 -5.32 0.59 -1.78
CA SER A 107 -3.92 0.61 -1.36
C SER A 107 -3.24 -0.72 -1.66
N ASP A 108 -3.96 -1.83 -1.52
CA ASP A 108 -3.52 -3.15 -2.00
C ASP A 108 -3.53 -3.20 -3.54
N SER A 109 -4.25 -2.28 -4.22
CA SER A 109 -4.33 -2.17 -5.68
C SER A 109 -3.35 -1.20 -6.33
N SER A 110 -2.76 -0.25 -5.58
CA SER A 110 -1.66 0.57 -6.09
C SER A 110 -0.41 -0.28 -6.39
N ASP A 111 -0.41 -1.52 -5.90
CA ASP A 111 0.52 -2.59 -6.25
C ASP A 111 0.03 -3.48 -7.41
N ILE A 112 -1.12 -3.21 -8.06
CA ILE A 112 -1.66 -4.04 -9.18
C ILE A 112 -1.19 -3.53 -10.57
N LYS A 113 -0.15 -2.69 -10.59
CA LYS A 113 0.84 -2.66 -11.69
C LYS A 113 2.19 -3.28 -11.28
N ALA A 114 2.27 -3.97 -10.14
CA ALA A 114 3.32 -4.92 -9.86
C ALA A 114 2.89 -6.27 -10.43
N ASP A 115 3.41 -6.54 -11.62
CA ASP A 115 3.73 -7.87 -12.09
C ASP A 115 4.30 -8.71 -10.92
N GLN A 116 3.56 -9.69 -10.42
CA GLN A 116 3.99 -10.87 -9.64
C GLN A 116 5.24 -10.76 -8.73
N SER A 117 5.43 -9.68 -7.98
CA SER A 117 6.50 -9.65 -6.98
C SER A 117 6.06 -8.86 -5.76
N PHE A 118 5.96 -9.54 -4.61
CA PHE A 118 6.62 -8.97 -3.43
C PHE A 118 7.99 -8.52 -3.91
N SER A 119 8.24 -7.21 -3.99
CA SER A 119 9.54 -6.74 -4.46
C SER A 119 10.57 -7.39 -3.54
N PHE A 120 11.47 -8.18 -4.11
CA PHE A 120 12.56 -8.82 -3.37
C PHE A 120 13.29 -7.80 -2.47
N THR A 121 13.32 -6.52 -2.86
CA THR A 121 13.82 -5.44 -2.03
C THR A 121 13.03 -5.24 -0.74
N SER A 122 11.70 -5.28 -0.78
CA SER A 122 10.84 -5.12 0.39
C SER A 122 10.99 -6.29 1.38
N GLU A 123 11.10 -7.52 0.87
CA GLU A 123 11.40 -8.69 1.70
C GLU A 123 12.77 -8.54 2.39
N LEU A 124 13.78 -8.05 1.67
CA LEU A 124 15.10 -7.79 2.25
C LEU A 124 15.08 -6.67 3.29
N GLU A 125 14.29 -5.61 3.07
CA GLU A 125 14.16 -4.50 4.02
C GLU A 125 13.43 -4.92 5.30
N GLU A 126 12.41 -5.76 5.17
CA GLU A 126 11.71 -6.36 6.32
C GLU A 126 12.66 -7.27 7.13
N LEU A 127 13.41 -8.14 6.46
CA LEU A 127 14.40 -9.01 7.09
C LEU A 127 15.54 -8.23 7.77
N ALA A 128 15.99 -7.14 7.15
CA ALA A 128 17.04 -6.29 7.71
C ALA A 128 16.54 -5.34 8.81
N GLY A 129 15.22 -5.13 8.93
CA GLY A 129 14.62 -4.11 9.80
C GLY A 129 15.03 -2.67 9.45
N LEU A 130 15.62 -2.48 8.26
CA LEU A 130 16.22 -1.25 7.78
C LEU A 130 16.06 -1.17 6.27
N ARG A 131 15.89 0.04 5.75
CA ARG A 131 15.87 0.26 4.30
C ARG A 131 17.22 -0.04 3.68
N ILE A 132 17.24 -0.55 2.44
CA ILE A 132 18.47 -0.90 1.71
C ILE A 132 19.40 0.31 1.55
N GLU A 133 18.82 1.50 1.38
CA GLU A 133 19.56 2.78 1.32
C GLU A 133 20.37 3.05 2.61
N ASN A 134 19.87 2.58 3.76
CA ASN A 134 20.45 2.81 5.08
C ASN A 134 21.39 1.69 5.54
N LEU A 135 21.64 0.68 4.70
CA LEU A 135 22.62 -0.36 5.01
C LEU A 135 24.05 0.23 5.09
N SER A 136 24.85 -0.33 6.00
CA SER A 136 26.27 0.00 6.15
C SER A 136 27.05 -0.28 4.86
N SER A 137 28.20 0.37 4.72
CA SER A 137 29.13 0.12 3.60
C SER A 137 29.58 -1.34 3.54
N GLU A 138 29.77 -1.97 4.70
CA GLU A 138 30.13 -3.40 4.81
C GLU A 138 29.03 -4.31 4.25
N HIS A 139 27.77 -4.12 4.66
CA HIS A 139 26.64 -4.88 4.12
C HIS A 139 26.51 -4.71 2.60
N LYS A 140 26.64 -3.47 2.12
CA LYS A 140 26.59 -3.18 0.67
C LYS A 140 27.75 -3.84 -0.09
N ALA A 141 28.95 -3.91 0.49
CA ALA A 141 30.09 -4.58 -0.12
C ALA A 141 29.86 -6.09 -0.24
N VAL A 142 29.39 -6.73 0.82
CA VAL A 142 29.04 -8.16 0.84
C VAL A 142 27.96 -8.48 -0.19
N MET A 143 26.88 -7.69 -0.25
CA MET A 143 25.82 -7.89 -1.25
C MET A 143 26.34 -7.79 -2.68
N ARG A 144 27.25 -6.84 -2.97
CA ARG A 144 27.86 -6.75 -4.31
C ARG A 144 28.71 -7.98 -4.64
N GLU A 145 29.47 -8.51 -3.67
CA GLU A 145 30.27 -9.71 -3.88
C GLU A 145 29.40 -10.94 -4.13
N VAL A 146 28.33 -11.12 -3.35
CA VAL A 146 27.35 -12.21 -3.53
C VAL A 146 26.71 -12.15 -4.92
N VAL A 147 26.31 -10.96 -5.37
CA VAL A 147 25.69 -10.76 -6.69
C VAL A 147 26.68 -10.97 -7.83
N ALA A 148 27.95 -10.61 -7.63
CA ALA A 148 29.01 -10.82 -8.62
C ALA A 148 29.46 -12.29 -8.73
N ASP A 149 29.17 -13.13 -7.73
CA ASP A 149 29.50 -14.56 -7.76
C ASP A 149 28.53 -15.32 -8.67
N PRO A 150 29.00 -16.06 -9.69
CA PRO A 150 28.13 -16.84 -10.57
C PRO A 150 27.51 -18.07 -9.88
N ARG A 151 28.04 -18.49 -8.72
CA ARG A 151 27.57 -19.66 -7.95
C ARG A 151 27.61 -19.37 -6.45
N PRO A 152 26.83 -18.40 -5.94
CA PRO A 152 26.94 -17.93 -4.56
C PRO A 152 26.66 -19.04 -3.55
N ALA A 153 25.71 -19.94 -3.84
CA ALA A 153 25.38 -21.09 -2.98
C ALA A 153 26.54 -22.09 -2.76
N ARG A 154 27.63 -22.02 -3.53
CA ARG A 154 28.82 -22.88 -3.31
C ARG A 154 29.84 -22.27 -2.36
N ARG A 155 29.89 -20.94 -2.30
CA ARG A 155 30.92 -20.19 -1.57
C ARG A 155 30.37 -19.58 -0.28
N TRP A 156 29.10 -19.16 -0.30
CA TRP A 156 28.44 -18.49 0.80
C TRP A 156 27.63 -19.49 1.62
N LEU A 157 27.76 -19.37 2.93
CA LEU A 157 27.06 -20.22 3.89
C LEU A 157 25.72 -19.56 4.27
N SER A 158 24.66 -20.35 4.31
CA SER A 158 23.40 -19.96 4.95
C SER A 158 23.60 -19.74 6.46
N VAL A 159 22.65 -19.04 7.09
CA VAL A 159 22.68 -18.75 8.53
C VAL A 159 22.77 -20.04 9.36
N GLN A 160 22.11 -21.12 8.93
CA GLN A 160 22.17 -22.42 9.59
C GLN A 160 23.54 -23.09 9.43
N GLU A 161 24.16 -22.96 8.25
CA GLU A 161 25.47 -23.53 7.96
C GLU A 161 26.60 -22.79 8.70
N VAL A 162 26.49 -21.48 8.93
CA VAL A 162 27.47 -20.70 9.70
C VAL A 162 27.64 -21.29 11.11
N ALA A 163 26.53 -21.64 11.77
CA ALA A 163 26.58 -22.26 13.10
C ALA A 163 27.23 -23.64 13.07
N LEU A 164 26.97 -24.43 12.03
CA LEU A 164 27.57 -25.76 11.86
C LEU A 164 29.07 -25.67 11.59
N VAL A 165 29.49 -24.82 10.66
CA VAL A 165 30.90 -24.56 10.36
C VAL A 165 31.63 -23.97 11.56
N GLY A 166 30.98 -23.09 12.34
CA GLY A 166 31.53 -22.57 13.60
C GLY A 166 31.82 -23.68 14.61
N ARG A 167 30.88 -24.62 14.80
CA ARG A 167 31.10 -25.80 15.65
C ARG A 167 32.21 -26.71 15.11
N TRP A 168 32.26 -26.91 13.80
CA TRP A 168 33.31 -27.71 13.18
C TRP A 168 34.69 -27.07 13.32
N ARG A 169 34.81 -25.75 13.12
CA ARG A 169 36.06 -25.00 13.36
C ARG A 169 36.47 -25.07 14.83
N ALA A 170 35.52 -24.94 15.76
CA ALA A 170 35.80 -25.02 17.18
C ALA A 170 36.20 -26.44 17.62
N ALA A 171 35.64 -27.48 17.02
CA ALA A 171 36.05 -28.87 17.24
C ALA A 171 37.42 -29.15 16.61
N TRP A 172 37.64 -28.66 15.39
CA TRP A 172 38.90 -28.77 14.66
C TRP A 172 40.06 -28.10 15.41
N LEU A 173 39.85 -26.91 15.99
CA LEU A 173 40.87 -26.23 16.79
C LEU A 173 41.24 -26.97 18.09
N ARG A 174 40.39 -27.90 18.56
CA ARG A 174 40.65 -28.72 19.76
C ARG A 174 41.39 -30.01 19.45
N ASP A 175 41.39 -30.46 18.19
CA ASP A 175 42.10 -31.65 17.75
C ASP A 175 43.46 -31.27 17.16
N ALA A 176 44.50 -31.35 17.99
CA ALA A 176 45.86 -30.98 17.62
C ALA A 176 46.41 -31.81 16.45
N LYS A 177 46.00 -33.07 16.34
CA LYS A 177 46.51 -34.00 15.33
C LYS A 177 45.95 -33.66 13.94
N MET A 178 44.65 -33.42 13.87
CA MET A 178 43.97 -33.05 12.62
C MET A 178 44.37 -31.66 12.10
N ARG A 179 44.88 -30.78 12.98
CA ARG A 179 45.48 -29.50 12.61
C ARG A 179 46.84 -29.65 11.94
N GLU A 180 47.69 -30.53 12.44
CA GLU A 180 49.01 -30.81 11.84
C GLU A 180 48.88 -31.46 10.46
N ASP A 181 47.98 -32.44 10.31
CA ASP A 181 47.75 -33.14 9.04
C ASP A 181 47.29 -32.19 7.91
N LEU A 182 46.47 -31.19 8.23
CA LEU A 182 45.93 -30.25 7.25
C LEU A 182 46.93 -29.13 6.90
N LEU A 183 47.73 -28.67 7.87
CA LEU A 183 48.83 -27.74 7.58
C LEU A 183 49.87 -28.38 6.66
N SER A 184 50.16 -29.68 6.86
CA SER A 184 50.99 -30.47 5.95
C SER A 184 50.35 -30.55 4.55
N ALA A 185 49.05 -30.82 4.45
CA ALA A 185 48.34 -30.87 3.17
C ALA A 185 48.28 -29.52 2.42
N ILE A 186 48.08 -28.41 3.13
CA ILE A 186 48.10 -27.05 2.54
C ILE A 186 49.52 -26.70 2.07
N GLN A 187 50.55 -27.04 2.85
CA GLN A 187 51.94 -26.81 2.44
C GLN A 187 52.30 -27.59 1.18
N HIS A 188 51.77 -28.81 1.01
CA HIS A 188 51.91 -29.56 -0.25
C HIS A 188 51.18 -28.89 -1.42
N LEU A 189 49.95 -28.43 -1.23
CA LEU A 189 49.18 -27.74 -2.27
C LEU A 189 49.77 -26.39 -2.70
N VAL A 190 50.47 -25.69 -1.79
CA VAL A 190 51.15 -24.40 -2.07
C VAL A 190 52.59 -24.62 -2.55
N GLY A 191 53.20 -25.77 -2.24
CA GLY A 191 54.54 -26.15 -2.69
C GLY A 191 54.61 -26.61 -4.15
N ASP A 192 53.51 -27.11 -4.71
CA ASP A 192 53.44 -27.61 -6.11
C ASP A 192 53.21 -26.50 -7.16
N THR A 193 53.20 -25.22 -6.76
CA THR A 193 53.06 -24.07 -7.67
C THR A 193 54.39 -23.39 -8.06
N HIS A 194 55.51 -24.12 -8.04
CA HIS A 194 56.81 -23.64 -8.55
C HIS A 194 57.40 -24.54 -9.64
#